data_AF-A0A0W0CFM2-F1
#
_entry.id   AF-A0A0W0CFM2-F1
#
_cell.length_a   1.000
_cell.length_b   1.000
_cell.length_c   1.000
_cell.angle_alpha   90.00
_cell.angle_beta   90.00
_cell.angle_gamma   90.00
#
_symmetry.space_group_name_H-M   'P 1'
#
loop_
_entity.id
_entity.type
_entity.pdbx_description
1 polymer ?
#
loop_
_entity_poly.entity_id
_entity_poly.type
_entity_poly.pdbx_seq_one_letter_code
_entity_poly.pdbx_strand_id
1 'polypeptide(L)'
;MEARVNEKYEREVKTTAAVWPRSRNAVLNPDVDRLCVVYEVFTRCTGNGGSKKKKVNLVFCHGSGMNRAIWEYHADRIADLNSNWVVDKIVVIDQVNHGDSALLNKGRLGLEFDWFDGARDICKVAEEEFNFMNNYNVIVGHSMGGFQTLAAVAHNPNLFQLAIVIEPVIIKDPSQLEPKTEYLFFPPNFYRALTAKMTDNFGSMQEFEEFMEKKSFYVKVHPEIRKRLTEFEAIQRPDGSVVTKMKKVHNFMCYATDNTSAKRMVQLMPFIGIPVVSLVGASSRWTPPVNNEYVRTRIPNCKEVSVANGDHLMNLEMPDTIVDYISKHISQYVANPPQRSEGDYMLDHNGSLAERNQFLDNSYKHFLNKIRLPQKSKL
;
A
#
# COMPACT_ATOMS: atom_id res chain seq x y z
N MET A 1 20.64 -14.91 -6.13
CA MET A 1 20.30 -14.62 -7.54
C MET A 1 19.78 -13.19 -7.57
N GLU A 2 20.70 -12.25 -7.34
CA GLU A 2 20.45 -10.80 -7.26
C GLU A 2 20.93 -10.19 -8.57
N ALA A 3 20.15 -10.35 -9.65
CA ALA A 3 20.63 -9.92 -10.97
C ALA A 3 19.63 -9.17 -11.84
N ARG A 4 18.44 -8.81 -11.36
CA ARG A 4 17.40 -8.19 -12.20
C ARG A 4 16.92 -6.81 -11.75
N VAL A 5 17.68 -6.15 -10.89
CA VAL A 5 17.70 -4.67 -10.75
C VAL A 5 19.12 -4.13 -11.07
N ASN A 6 19.99 -5.00 -11.58
CA ASN A 6 21.39 -4.75 -11.89
C ASN A 6 21.60 -3.43 -12.66
N GLU A 7 22.51 -2.61 -12.12
CA GLU A 7 23.08 -1.35 -12.65
C GLU A 7 22.17 -0.11 -12.73
N LYS A 8 20.85 -0.25 -12.91
CA LYS A 8 19.97 0.92 -13.16
C LYS A 8 19.33 1.55 -11.94
N TYR A 9 19.29 0.86 -10.79
CA TYR A 9 18.72 1.40 -9.56
C TYR A 9 19.62 1.09 -8.37
N GLU A 10 19.75 2.07 -7.49
CA GLU A 10 20.33 1.94 -6.17
C GLU A 10 19.25 1.48 -5.18
N ARG A 11 19.57 0.51 -4.32
CA ARG A 11 18.68 -0.03 -3.31
C ARG A 11 19.16 0.40 -1.92
N GLU A 12 18.26 0.97 -1.13
CA GLU A 12 18.55 1.41 0.22
C GLU A 12 17.44 0.97 1.18
N VAL A 13 17.79 0.22 2.23
CA VAL A 13 16.87 -0.08 3.32
C VAL A 13 16.96 1.05 4.34
N LYS A 14 15.82 1.70 4.59
CA LYS A 14 15.70 2.85 5.48
C LYS A 14 14.77 2.55 6.64
N THR A 15 14.90 3.35 7.69
CA THR A 15 14.00 3.33 8.84
C THR A 15 13.55 4.76 9.14
N THR A 16 12.26 4.94 9.38
CA THR A 16 11.68 6.19 9.89
C THR A 16 10.83 5.92 11.13
N ALA A 17 10.60 6.95 11.94
CA ALA A 17 9.64 6.85 13.04
C ALA A 17 8.24 6.60 12.47
N ALA A 18 7.46 5.68 13.07
CA ALA A 18 6.05 5.54 12.72
C ALA A 18 5.27 6.80 13.13
N VAL A 19 4.11 7.04 12.52
CA VAL A 19 3.27 8.18 12.87
C VAL A 19 2.76 8.09 14.31
N TRP A 20 2.57 9.25 14.93
CA TRP A 20 2.02 9.40 16.27
C TRP A 20 1.08 10.64 16.31
N PRO A 21 -0.04 10.63 17.05
CA PRO A 21 -0.55 9.54 17.90
C PRO A 21 -1.15 8.38 17.09
N ARG A 22 -1.29 7.22 17.73
CA ARG A 22 -1.86 5.98 17.16
C ARG A 22 -3.11 5.55 17.92
N SER A 23 -3.83 4.58 17.36
CA SER A 23 -5.00 3.96 18.01
C SER A 23 -4.66 3.41 19.40
N ARG A 24 -5.67 3.40 20.28
CA ARG A 24 -5.50 2.93 21.67
C ARG A 24 -5.03 1.48 21.66
N ASN A 25 -4.06 1.15 22.52
CA ASN A 25 -3.42 -0.17 22.60
C ASN A 25 -2.58 -0.56 21.36
N ALA A 26 -2.22 0.39 20.49
CA ALA A 26 -1.26 0.13 19.41
C ALA A 26 0.15 -0.16 19.92
N VAL A 27 0.46 0.31 21.13
CA VAL A 27 1.71 0.05 21.85
C VAL A 27 1.44 -0.48 23.26
N LEU A 28 2.43 -1.13 23.86
CA LEU A 28 2.31 -1.68 25.22
C LEU A 28 2.30 -0.59 26.28
N ASN A 29 3.14 0.44 26.14
CA ASN A 29 3.19 1.59 27.04
C ASN A 29 3.10 2.91 26.25
N PRO A 30 1.92 3.56 26.16
CA PRO A 30 1.71 4.77 25.35
C PRO A 30 2.56 5.97 25.80
N ASP A 31 3.00 6.00 27.06
CA ASP A 31 3.78 7.11 27.61
C ASP A 31 5.20 7.14 27.06
N VAL A 32 5.77 5.98 26.72
CA VAL A 32 7.18 5.86 26.31
C VAL A 32 7.39 5.18 24.96
N ASP A 33 6.54 4.24 24.57
CA ASP A 33 6.76 3.43 23.39
C ASP A 33 6.49 4.24 22.12
N ARG A 34 7.45 4.21 21.20
CA ARG A 34 7.33 4.72 19.84
C ARG A 34 7.75 3.63 18.87
N LEU A 35 6.97 3.48 17.81
CA LEU A 35 7.20 2.48 16.78
C LEU A 35 8.04 3.08 15.64
N CYS A 36 8.70 2.22 14.90
CA CYS A 36 9.42 2.55 13.67
C CYS A 36 8.85 1.76 12.50
N VAL A 37 9.11 2.25 11.30
CA VAL A 37 8.78 1.58 10.04
C VAL A 37 10.05 1.42 9.24
N VAL A 38 10.28 0.19 8.77
CA VAL A 38 11.35 -0.17 7.85
C VAL A 38 10.75 -0.29 6.45
N TYR A 39 11.47 0.28 5.49
CA TYR A 39 11.08 0.23 4.09
C TYR A 39 12.34 0.19 3.23
N GLU A 40 12.19 -0.26 2.00
CA GLU A 40 13.27 -0.27 1.02
C GLU A 40 12.91 0.63 -0.16
N VAL A 41 13.89 1.42 -0.59
CA VAL A 41 13.77 2.37 -1.70
C VAL A 41 14.66 1.92 -2.84
N PHE A 42 14.09 1.84 -4.03
CA PHE A 42 14.78 1.60 -5.28
C PHE A 42 14.82 2.94 -6.02
N THR A 43 15.98 3.59 -6.06
CA THR A 43 16.16 4.91 -6.68
C THR A 43 16.84 4.75 -8.03
N ARG A 44 16.26 5.31 -9.10
CA ARG A 44 16.85 5.19 -10.43
C ARG A 44 18.20 5.90 -10.50
N CYS A 45 19.23 5.17 -10.91
CA CYS A 45 20.53 5.71 -11.29
C CYS A 45 20.36 6.57 -12.56
N THR A 46 20.54 7.88 -12.44
CA THR A 46 20.46 8.77 -13.61
C THR A 46 21.71 8.62 -14.47
N GLY A 47 21.60 8.00 -15.65
CA GLY A 47 22.60 8.15 -16.69
C GLY A 47 22.59 9.58 -17.26
N ASN A 48 23.71 10.06 -17.81
CA ASN A 48 23.92 11.41 -18.36
C ASN A 48 22.96 11.83 -19.51
N GLY A 49 21.93 11.04 -19.84
CA GLY A 49 20.87 11.38 -20.79
C GLY A 49 19.52 11.49 -20.09
N GLY A 50 19.01 12.71 -19.93
CA GLY A 50 17.66 12.95 -19.40
C GLY A 50 16.61 12.25 -20.25
N SER A 51 15.90 11.28 -19.68
CA SER A 51 14.76 10.63 -20.34
C SER A 51 13.63 11.65 -20.54
N LYS A 52 13.13 11.80 -21.78
CA LYS A 52 11.91 12.58 -22.05
C LYS A 52 10.63 11.89 -21.54
N LYS A 53 10.72 10.65 -21.06
CA LYS A 53 9.56 9.90 -20.53
C LYS A 53 9.08 10.52 -19.21
N LYS A 54 7.77 10.46 -18.97
CA LYS A 54 7.17 10.86 -17.70
C LYS A 54 7.68 9.97 -16.57
N LYS A 55 7.98 10.57 -15.42
CA LYS A 55 8.48 9.89 -14.25
C LYS A 55 7.33 9.39 -13.38
N VAL A 56 7.48 8.18 -12.84
CA VAL A 56 6.50 7.55 -11.95
C VAL A 56 7.19 7.11 -10.67
N ASN A 57 6.63 7.46 -9.52
CA ASN A 57 7.00 6.89 -8.24
C ASN A 57 5.95 5.83 -7.84
N LEU A 58 6.40 4.72 -7.28
CA LEU A 58 5.54 3.60 -6.86
C LEU A 58 5.74 3.30 -5.39
N VAL A 59 4.66 3.13 -4.64
CA VAL A 59 4.71 2.51 -3.30
C VAL A 59 3.86 1.26 -3.28
N PHE A 60 4.41 0.16 -2.76
CA PHE A 60 3.74 -1.13 -2.64
C PHE A 60 3.43 -1.47 -1.19
N CYS A 61 2.17 -1.79 -0.91
CA CYS A 61 1.64 -2.09 0.42
C CYS A 61 1.25 -3.58 0.51
N HIS A 62 1.91 -4.34 1.39
CA HIS A 62 1.69 -5.79 1.52
C HIS A 62 0.37 -6.14 2.22
N GLY A 63 -0.08 -7.39 2.06
CA GLY A 63 -1.24 -7.95 2.75
C GLY A 63 -0.95 -8.44 4.18
N SER A 64 -2.00 -8.87 4.89
CA SER A 64 -1.88 -9.43 6.24
C SER A 64 -0.95 -10.65 6.26
N GLY A 65 -0.06 -10.72 7.25
CA GLY A 65 0.85 -11.85 7.44
C GLY A 65 2.01 -11.94 6.46
N MET A 66 2.13 -10.97 5.55
CA MET A 66 3.21 -10.84 4.56
C MET A 66 4.26 -9.82 5.03
N ASN A 67 5.14 -9.39 4.13
CA ASN A 67 6.14 -8.34 4.34
C ASN A 67 6.52 -7.71 2.99
N ARG A 68 7.44 -6.74 2.99
CA ARG A 68 7.89 -6.01 1.80
C ARG A 68 8.54 -6.87 0.72
N ALA A 69 9.15 -8.00 1.08
CA ALA A 69 9.89 -8.86 0.15
C ALA A 69 9.00 -9.47 -0.95
N ILE A 70 7.68 -9.58 -0.70
CA ILE A 70 6.72 -10.09 -1.69
C ILE A 70 6.66 -9.22 -2.95
N TRP A 71 7.02 -7.94 -2.82
CA TRP A 71 6.95 -6.96 -3.90
C TRP A 71 8.26 -6.82 -4.66
N GLU A 72 9.36 -7.41 -4.19
CA GLU A 72 10.65 -7.31 -4.88
C GLU A 72 10.57 -7.86 -6.31
N TYR A 73 9.92 -9.01 -6.51
CA TYR A 73 9.71 -9.54 -7.87
C TYR A 73 8.97 -8.55 -8.77
N HIS A 74 7.95 -7.87 -8.23
CA HIS A 74 7.16 -6.89 -8.99
C HIS A 74 8.00 -5.65 -9.28
N ALA A 75 8.74 -5.16 -8.30
CA ALA A 75 9.64 -4.03 -8.42
C ALA A 75 10.69 -4.29 -9.51
N ASP A 76 11.34 -5.46 -9.49
CA ASP A 76 12.31 -5.89 -10.49
C ASP A 76 11.70 -5.85 -11.90
N ARG A 77 10.54 -6.49 -12.09
CA ARG A 77 9.90 -6.56 -13.41
C ARG A 77 9.44 -5.19 -13.91
N ILE A 78 8.87 -4.36 -13.04
CA ILE A 78 8.39 -3.02 -13.38
C ILE A 78 9.55 -2.07 -13.72
N ALA A 79 10.65 -2.15 -12.97
CA ALA A 79 11.84 -1.33 -13.20
C ALA A 79 12.46 -1.55 -14.60
N ASP A 80 12.30 -2.74 -15.17
CA ASP A 80 12.81 -3.13 -16.49
C ASP A 80 11.80 -2.99 -17.64
N LEU A 81 10.56 -2.55 -17.38
CA LEU A 81 9.55 -2.42 -18.44
C LEU A 81 9.92 -1.34 -19.47
N ASN A 82 9.68 -1.66 -20.74
CA ASN A 82 9.66 -0.66 -21.80
C ASN A 82 8.25 -0.07 -21.94
N SER A 83 8.01 1.09 -21.33
CA SER A 83 6.72 1.80 -21.37
C SER A 83 6.86 3.26 -21.84
N ASN A 84 5.76 3.99 -21.94
CA ASN A 84 5.73 5.45 -22.21
C ASN A 84 6.12 6.30 -20.97
N TRP A 85 6.41 5.65 -19.85
CA TRP A 85 6.89 6.25 -18.61
C TRP A 85 8.16 5.56 -18.15
N VAL A 86 8.70 6.00 -17.01
CA VAL A 86 9.83 5.36 -16.37
C VAL A 86 9.74 5.53 -14.87
N VAL A 87 10.12 4.50 -14.13
CA VAL A 87 10.21 4.55 -12.67
C VAL A 87 11.31 5.55 -12.27
N ASP A 88 11.00 6.41 -11.31
CA ASP A 88 11.97 7.28 -10.66
C ASP A 88 12.33 6.70 -9.29
N LYS A 89 11.32 6.34 -8.49
CA LYS A 89 11.46 5.56 -7.26
C LYS A 89 10.43 4.44 -7.12
N ILE A 90 10.84 3.33 -6.48
CA ILE A 90 9.93 2.32 -5.92
C ILE A 90 10.17 2.24 -4.43
N VAL A 91 9.11 2.20 -3.63
CA VAL A 91 9.14 1.96 -2.19
C VAL A 91 8.36 0.69 -1.89
N VAL A 92 8.96 -0.22 -1.13
CA VAL A 92 8.29 -1.38 -0.55
C VAL A 92 8.42 -1.29 0.97
N ILE A 93 7.29 -1.39 1.69
CA ILE A 93 7.20 -1.01 3.12
C ILE A 93 6.80 -2.20 3.98
N ASP A 94 7.43 -2.39 5.14
CA ASP A 94 6.96 -3.28 6.19
C ASP A 94 6.10 -2.50 7.17
N GLN A 95 4.83 -2.90 7.35
CA GLN A 95 3.98 -2.34 8.41
C GLN A 95 4.59 -2.59 9.79
N VAL A 96 4.24 -1.77 10.78
CA VAL A 96 4.91 -1.72 12.10
C VAL A 96 5.04 -3.09 12.81
N ASN A 97 4.14 -4.03 12.53
CA ASN A 97 4.09 -5.38 13.10
C ASN A 97 4.43 -6.50 12.11
N HIS A 98 5.04 -6.19 10.95
CA HIS A 98 5.47 -7.14 9.92
C HIS A 98 6.96 -6.96 9.61
N GLY A 99 7.57 -7.99 9.00
CA GLY A 99 8.94 -7.94 8.48
C GLY A 99 9.98 -7.37 9.43
N ASP A 100 10.85 -6.50 8.93
CA ASP A 100 11.91 -5.89 9.75
C ASP A 100 11.37 -4.86 10.75
N SER A 101 10.27 -4.20 10.42
CA SER A 101 9.57 -3.29 11.35
C SER A 101 9.18 -4.00 12.64
N ALA A 102 8.64 -5.22 12.55
CA ALA A 102 8.30 -6.04 13.72
C ALA A 102 9.52 -6.34 14.60
N LEU A 103 10.70 -6.50 14.01
CA LEU A 103 11.93 -6.74 14.76
C LEU A 103 12.38 -5.49 15.51
N LEU A 104 12.35 -4.32 14.86
CA LEU A 104 12.68 -3.05 15.51
C LEU A 104 11.71 -2.68 16.62
N ASN A 105 10.44 -3.09 16.48
CA ASN A 105 9.37 -2.80 17.41
C ASN A 105 9.16 -3.91 18.46
N LYS A 106 10.07 -4.90 18.53
CA LYS A 106 9.97 -5.99 19.50
C LYS A 106 9.87 -5.44 20.93
N GLY A 107 8.83 -5.86 21.65
CA GLY A 107 8.57 -5.41 23.02
C GLY A 107 7.86 -4.05 23.13
N ARG A 108 7.40 -3.47 22.01
CA ARG A 108 6.62 -2.21 21.99
C ARG A 108 5.23 -2.37 21.39
N LEU A 109 5.04 -3.35 20.51
CA LEU A 109 3.76 -3.60 19.82
C LEU A 109 2.67 -4.06 20.79
N GLY A 110 1.53 -3.37 20.76
CA GLY A 110 0.35 -3.76 21.52
C GLY A 110 -0.54 -4.75 20.78
N LEU A 111 -1.78 -4.91 21.28
CA LEU A 111 -2.78 -5.81 20.69
C LEU A 111 -3.67 -5.14 19.66
N GLU A 112 -3.62 -3.81 19.52
CA GLU A 112 -4.38 -3.11 18.48
C GLU A 112 -3.49 -2.83 17.26
N PHE A 113 -3.95 -3.22 16.09
CA PHE A 113 -3.32 -2.86 14.83
C PHE A 113 -4.38 -2.27 13.90
N ASP A 114 -4.51 -0.94 13.95
CA ASP A 114 -5.45 -0.19 13.12
C ASP A 114 -4.85 0.05 11.74
N TRP A 115 -5.53 -0.43 10.70
CA TRP A 115 -5.07 -0.27 9.33
C TRP A 115 -5.03 1.20 8.88
N PHE A 116 -5.82 2.10 9.48
CA PHE A 116 -5.70 3.54 9.22
C PHE A 116 -4.37 4.12 9.75
N ASP A 117 -3.86 3.63 10.88
CA ASP A 117 -2.54 4.05 11.36
C ASP A 117 -1.45 3.63 10.37
N GLY A 118 -1.55 2.41 9.85
CA GLY A 118 -0.65 1.91 8.82
C GLY A 118 -0.72 2.67 7.50
N ALA A 119 -1.90 3.16 7.12
CA ALA A 119 -2.07 4.04 5.97
C ALA A 119 -1.39 5.40 6.17
N ARG A 120 -1.44 5.95 7.38
CA ARG A 120 -0.69 7.18 7.73
C ARG A 120 0.82 6.97 7.72
N ASP A 121 1.30 5.79 8.14
CA ASP A 121 2.71 5.42 7.99
C ASP A 121 3.12 5.39 6.50
N ILE A 122 2.28 4.84 5.62
CA ILE A 122 2.51 4.85 4.16
C ILE A 122 2.58 6.28 3.62
N CYS A 123 1.64 7.15 4.02
CA CYS A 123 1.67 8.57 3.62
C CYS A 123 2.98 9.24 4.02
N LYS A 124 3.41 9.05 5.26
CA LYS A 124 4.66 9.62 5.78
C LYS A 124 5.87 9.15 4.97
N VAL A 125 6.00 7.86 4.70
CA VAL A 125 7.12 7.32 3.90
C VAL A 125 7.09 7.87 2.47
N ALA A 126 5.91 7.97 1.85
CA ALA A 126 5.79 8.54 0.51
C ALA A 126 6.11 10.05 0.48
N GLU A 127 5.74 10.81 1.52
CA GLU A 127 6.12 12.22 1.70
C GLU A 127 7.63 12.42 1.84
N GLU A 128 8.31 11.51 2.54
CA GLU A 128 9.77 11.54 2.71
C GLU A 128 10.51 11.16 1.43
N GLU A 129 9.98 10.22 0.64
CA GLU A 129 10.71 9.67 -0.50
C GLU A 129 10.36 10.28 -1.85
N PHE A 130 9.11 10.69 -2.08
CA PHE A 130 8.67 11.06 -3.41
C PHE A 130 8.89 12.52 -3.74
N ASN A 131 9.29 12.77 -4.99
CA ASN A 131 9.17 14.11 -5.56
C ASN A 131 7.75 14.31 -6.10
N PHE A 132 7.12 15.43 -5.74
CA PHE A 132 5.77 15.80 -6.16
C PHE A 132 5.75 16.64 -7.44
N MET A 133 6.89 17.22 -7.81
CA MET A 133 7.02 18.03 -9.01
C MET A 133 7.42 17.18 -10.20
N ASN A 134 6.65 17.23 -11.28
CA ASN A 134 6.91 16.56 -12.56
C ASN A 134 6.92 15.00 -12.52
N ASN A 135 6.45 14.40 -11.44
CA ASN A 135 6.27 12.95 -11.30
C ASN A 135 4.78 12.61 -11.10
N TYR A 136 4.42 11.37 -11.42
CA TYR A 136 3.15 10.77 -11.01
C TYR A 136 3.41 9.78 -9.87
N ASN A 137 2.72 9.96 -8.75
CA ASN A 137 2.84 9.06 -7.61
C ASN A 137 1.70 8.05 -7.65
N VAL A 138 2.06 6.77 -7.62
CA VAL A 138 1.13 5.65 -7.73
C VAL A 138 1.28 4.77 -6.50
N ILE A 139 0.15 4.38 -5.91
CA ILE A 139 0.11 3.49 -4.77
C ILE A 139 -0.57 2.18 -5.16
N VAL A 140 0.06 1.06 -4.81
CA VAL A 140 -0.40 -0.29 -5.12
C VAL A 140 -0.49 -1.10 -3.83
N GLY A 141 -1.64 -1.70 -3.54
CA GLY A 141 -1.83 -2.45 -2.29
C GLY A 141 -2.62 -3.73 -2.45
N HIS A 142 -2.23 -4.77 -1.71
CA HIS A 142 -2.93 -6.07 -1.69
C HIS A 142 -3.64 -6.32 -0.35
N SER A 143 -4.87 -6.82 -0.37
CA SER A 143 -5.59 -7.24 0.85
C SER A 143 -5.67 -6.12 1.90
N MET A 144 -5.04 -6.27 3.07
CA MET A 144 -4.81 -5.19 4.04
C MET A 144 -4.15 -3.97 3.39
N GLY A 145 -3.09 -4.15 2.62
CA GLY A 145 -2.45 -3.09 1.85
C GLY A 145 -3.42 -2.42 0.87
N GLY A 146 -4.39 -3.16 0.33
CA GLY A 146 -5.46 -2.58 -0.51
C GLY A 146 -6.39 -1.65 0.27
N PHE A 147 -6.76 -2.02 1.49
CA PHE A 147 -7.45 -1.12 2.42
C PHE A 147 -6.60 0.12 2.71
N GLN A 148 -5.33 -0.10 3.06
CA GLN A 148 -4.40 0.97 3.42
C GLN A 148 -4.15 1.93 2.26
N THR A 149 -4.14 1.43 1.02
CA THR A 149 -4.10 2.25 -0.19
C THR A 149 -5.30 3.21 -0.27
N LEU A 150 -6.52 2.71 -0.06
CA LEU A 150 -7.73 3.54 -0.06
C LEU A 150 -7.72 4.54 1.12
N ALA A 151 -7.26 4.12 2.29
CA ALA A 151 -7.13 4.98 3.45
C ALA A 151 -6.10 6.09 3.23
N ALA A 152 -4.95 5.76 2.64
CA ALA A 152 -3.87 6.71 2.38
C ALA A 152 -4.32 7.82 1.41
N VAL A 153 -5.03 7.44 0.33
CA VAL A 153 -5.53 8.42 -0.64
C VAL A 153 -6.70 9.24 -0.10
N ALA A 154 -7.44 8.72 0.89
CA ALA A 154 -8.45 9.48 1.62
C ALA A 154 -7.82 10.44 2.65
N HIS A 155 -6.73 10.06 3.31
CA HIS A 155 -6.02 10.89 4.29
C HIS A 155 -5.24 12.04 3.64
N ASN A 156 -4.58 11.76 2.52
CA ASN A 156 -3.83 12.76 1.77
C ASN A 156 -4.19 12.71 0.28
N PRO A 157 -5.26 13.42 -0.15
CA PRO A 157 -5.80 13.34 -1.51
C PRO A 157 -4.86 13.93 -2.58
N ASN A 158 -3.81 14.64 -2.19
CA ASN A 158 -2.84 15.25 -3.12
C ASN A 158 -1.56 14.42 -3.27
N LEU A 159 -1.38 13.36 -2.47
CA LEU A 159 -0.13 12.61 -2.41
C LEU A 159 0.04 11.67 -3.62
N PHE A 160 -1.06 11.03 -4.03
CA PHE A 160 -1.11 10.06 -5.11
C PHE A 160 -2.05 10.51 -6.22
N GLN A 161 -1.75 10.09 -7.44
CA GLN A 161 -2.52 10.43 -8.64
C GLN A 161 -3.31 9.22 -9.19
N LEU A 162 -2.89 8.01 -8.84
CA LEU A 162 -3.53 6.75 -9.21
C LEU A 162 -3.38 5.75 -8.07
N ALA A 163 -4.46 5.05 -7.72
CA ALA A 163 -4.43 3.93 -6.80
C ALA A 163 -4.78 2.63 -7.52
N ILE A 164 -4.04 1.56 -7.23
CA ILE A 164 -4.33 0.20 -7.71
C ILE A 164 -4.48 -0.70 -6.49
N VAL A 165 -5.68 -1.24 -6.30
CA VAL A 165 -5.97 -2.14 -5.18
C VAL A 165 -6.19 -3.55 -5.70
N ILE A 166 -5.52 -4.52 -5.09
CA ILE A 166 -5.53 -5.92 -5.47
C ILE A 166 -6.22 -6.69 -4.36
N GLU A 167 -7.41 -7.24 -4.63
CA GLU A 167 -8.20 -7.97 -3.63
C GLU A 167 -8.33 -7.20 -2.29
N PRO A 168 -8.77 -5.91 -2.30
CA PRO A 168 -8.84 -5.12 -1.07
C PRO A 168 -9.82 -5.71 -0.07
N VAL A 169 -9.44 -5.79 1.20
CA VAL A 169 -10.32 -6.27 2.28
C VAL A 169 -10.92 -5.06 3.00
N ILE A 170 -12.19 -4.77 2.75
CA ILE A 170 -12.94 -3.68 3.41
C ILE A 170 -14.02 -4.24 4.33
N ILE A 171 -14.83 -5.16 3.81
CA ILE A 171 -15.93 -5.81 4.54
C ILE A 171 -15.64 -7.30 4.51
N LYS A 172 -15.32 -7.87 5.68
CA LYS A 172 -15.11 -9.32 5.87
C LYS A 172 -16.42 -10.03 6.22
N ASP A 173 -17.28 -9.34 6.96
CA ASP A 173 -18.61 -9.81 7.37
C ASP A 173 -19.57 -8.62 7.28
N PRO A 174 -20.74 -8.73 6.61
CA PRO A 174 -21.73 -7.65 6.52
C PRO A 174 -22.16 -7.10 7.89
N SER A 175 -22.13 -7.91 8.96
CA SER A 175 -22.42 -7.46 10.32
C SER A 175 -21.45 -6.40 10.84
N GLN A 176 -20.25 -6.27 10.24
CA GLN A 176 -19.33 -5.17 10.54
C GLN A 176 -19.92 -3.79 10.21
N LEU A 177 -20.98 -3.71 9.41
CA LEU A 177 -21.70 -2.46 9.13
C LEU A 177 -22.78 -2.16 10.18
N GLU A 178 -23.23 -3.14 10.95
CA GLU A 178 -24.32 -3.02 11.92
C GLU A 178 -23.87 -2.49 13.29
N PRO A 179 -24.69 -1.73 14.04
CA PRO A 179 -24.32 -1.20 15.36
C PRO A 179 -23.95 -2.30 16.37
N LYS A 180 -22.67 -2.31 16.80
CA LYS A 180 -22.03 -3.09 17.86
C LYS A 180 -22.43 -4.58 17.99
N THR A 181 -21.50 -5.46 17.62
CA THR A 181 -21.19 -6.61 18.46
C THR A 181 -19.96 -6.26 19.31
N GLU A 182 -20.06 -6.41 20.64
CA GLU A 182 -18.93 -6.22 21.57
C GLU A 182 -17.86 -7.33 21.44
N TYR A 183 -18.14 -8.36 20.63
CA TYR A 183 -17.32 -9.55 20.50
C TYR A 183 -16.92 -9.78 19.04
N LEU A 184 -15.64 -10.08 18.84
CA LEU A 184 -15.13 -10.66 17.61
C LEU A 184 -15.58 -12.12 17.54
N PHE A 185 -16.46 -12.43 16.60
CA PHE A 185 -16.85 -13.81 16.34
C PHE A 185 -15.96 -14.43 15.26
N PHE A 186 -15.18 -15.42 15.65
CA PHE A 186 -14.47 -16.28 14.71
C PHE A 186 -15.12 -17.67 14.72
N PRO A 187 -15.68 -18.14 13.59
CA PRO A 187 -16.13 -19.52 13.48
C PRO A 187 -14.98 -20.47 13.88
N PRO A 188 -15.19 -21.45 14.79
CA PRO A 188 -14.09 -22.28 15.31
C PRO A 188 -13.26 -22.98 14.23
N ASN A 189 -13.90 -23.41 13.14
CA ASN A 189 -13.21 -24.01 11.99
C ASN A 189 -12.31 -23.01 11.27
N PHE A 190 -12.81 -21.79 11.06
CA PHE A 190 -12.03 -20.72 10.42
C PHE A 190 -10.85 -20.32 11.30
N TYR A 191 -11.04 -20.13 12.60
CA TYR A 191 -9.97 -19.84 13.55
C TYR A 191 -8.86 -20.90 13.52
N ARG A 192 -9.22 -22.19 13.57
CA ARG A 192 -8.25 -23.30 13.49
C ARG A 192 -7.50 -23.32 12.16
N ALA A 193 -8.21 -23.21 11.04
CA ALA A 193 -7.61 -23.21 9.72
C ALA A 193 -6.66 -22.03 9.51
N LEU A 194 -7.04 -20.83 9.96
CA LEU A 194 -6.25 -19.62 9.88
C LEU A 194 -4.97 -19.74 10.73
N THR A 195 -5.12 -20.07 12.01
CA THR A 195 -3.99 -20.11 12.95
C THR A 195 -3.01 -21.26 12.71
N ALA A 196 -3.46 -22.36 12.07
CA ALA A 196 -2.58 -23.45 11.62
C ALA A 196 -1.60 -23.00 10.51
N LYS A 197 -1.92 -21.92 9.80
CA LYS A 197 -1.07 -21.31 8.76
C LYS A 197 -0.17 -20.19 9.29
N MET A 198 -0.18 -19.94 10.60
CA MET A 198 0.57 -18.87 11.26
C MET A 198 1.67 -19.39 12.20
N THR A 199 2.14 -20.62 12.01
CA THR A 199 3.27 -21.16 12.77
C THR A 199 4.49 -20.27 12.58
N ASP A 200 5.11 -19.86 13.69
CA ASP A 200 6.21 -18.88 13.72
C ASP A 200 7.47 -19.39 14.46
N ASN A 201 7.52 -20.69 14.76
CA ASN A 201 8.63 -21.37 15.42
C ASN A 201 8.73 -22.81 14.87
N PHE A 202 9.95 -23.21 14.51
CA PHE A 202 10.29 -24.46 13.86
C PHE A 202 11.58 -25.02 14.45
N GLY A 203 11.71 -26.34 14.53
CA GLY A 203 12.90 -27.00 15.09
C GLY A 203 14.13 -26.88 14.19
N SER A 204 13.96 -26.59 12.89
CA SER A 204 15.05 -26.43 11.93
C SER A 204 14.63 -25.61 10.71
N MET A 205 15.62 -25.19 9.91
CA MET A 205 15.36 -24.55 8.61
C MET A 205 14.59 -25.49 7.66
N GLN A 206 14.92 -26.79 7.64
CA GLN A 206 14.23 -27.77 6.81
C GLN A 206 12.74 -27.84 7.14
N GLU A 207 12.39 -27.87 8.44
CA GLU A 207 10.99 -27.89 8.87
C GLU A 207 10.23 -26.61 8.45
N PHE A 208 10.90 -25.46 8.52
CA PHE A 208 10.34 -24.19 8.08
C PHE A 208 10.10 -24.16 6.56
N GLU A 209 11.07 -24.60 5.76
CA GLU A 209 10.94 -24.71 4.30
C GLU A 209 9.79 -25.65 3.91
N GLU A 210 9.70 -26.83 4.54
CA GLU A 210 8.61 -27.77 4.33
C GLU A 210 7.24 -27.17 4.70
N PHE A 211 7.18 -26.38 5.78
CA PHE A 211 5.96 -25.65 6.15
C PHE A 211 5.58 -24.62 5.08
N MET A 212 6.54 -23.84 4.58
CA MET A 212 6.31 -22.86 3.52
C MET A 212 5.79 -23.51 2.24
N GLU A 213 6.33 -24.66 1.86
CA GLU A 213 5.94 -25.39 0.65
C GLU A 213 4.61 -26.13 0.74
N LYS A 214 4.26 -26.66 1.92
CA LYS A 214 3.14 -27.62 2.03
C LYS A 214 1.98 -27.14 2.89
N LYS A 215 2.20 -26.22 3.83
CA LYS A 215 1.22 -25.91 4.90
C LYS A 215 0.83 -24.43 4.97
N SER A 216 1.73 -23.53 4.62
CA SER A 216 1.56 -22.07 4.75
C SER A 216 0.44 -21.50 3.86
N PHE A 217 0.26 -20.17 3.87
CA PHE A 217 -0.54 -19.47 2.85
C PHE A 217 0.10 -19.49 1.46
N TYR A 218 1.39 -19.78 1.38
CA TYR A 218 2.24 -19.52 0.21
C TYR A 218 2.47 -20.76 -0.68
N VAL A 219 1.71 -21.83 -0.48
CA VAL A 219 1.87 -23.12 -1.21
C VAL A 219 1.81 -22.94 -2.73
N LYS A 220 0.88 -22.11 -3.22
CA LYS A 220 0.67 -21.85 -4.66
C LYS A 220 1.45 -20.65 -5.19
N VAL A 221 2.19 -19.94 -4.33
CA VAL A 221 2.94 -18.74 -4.71
C VAL A 221 4.04 -19.09 -5.70
N HIS A 222 4.29 -18.17 -6.64
CA HIS A 222 5.36 -18.27 -7.62
C HIS A 222 6.69 -18.67 -6.92
N PRO A 223 7.40 -19.71 -7.40
CA PRO A 223 8.54 -20.29 -6.67
C PRO A 223 9.63 -19.28 -6.30
N GLU A 224 9.91 -18.30 -7.17
CA GLU A 224 10.89 -17.25 -6.91
C GLU A 224 10.46 -16.34 -5.75
N ILE A 225 9.18 -15.95 -5.70
CA ILE A 225 8.64 -15.11 -4.62
C ILE A 225 8.63 -15.92 -3.32
N ARG A 226 8.18 -17.18 -3.37
CA ARG A 226 8.18 -18.05 -2.19
C ARG A 226 9.58 -18.22 -1.61
N LYS A 227 10.59 -18.44 -2.47
CA LYS A 227 11.98 -18.55 -2.03
C LYS A 227 12.46 -17.28 -1.32
N ARG A 228 12.30 -16.11 -1.95
CA ARG A 228 12.68 -14.81 -1.36
C ARG A 228 11.95 -14.58 -0.03
N LEU A 229 10.65 -14.89 0.02
CA LEU A 229 9.84 -14.76 1.23
C LEU A 229 10.32 -15.68 2.36
N THR A 230 10.60 -16.95 2.06
CA THR A 230 11.16 -17.90 3.03
C THR A 230 12.50 -17.41 3.57
N GLU A 231 13.42 -17.00 2.70
CA GLU A 231 14.74 -16.47 3.10
C GLU A 231 14.61 -15.20 3.94
N PHE A 232 13.71 -14.28 3.55
CA PHE A 232 13.50 -13.02 4.26
C PHE A 232 12.86 -13.22 5.64
N GLU A 233 11.94 -14.17 5.81
CA GLU A 233 11.23 -14.40 7.06
C GLU A 233 12.06 -15.16 8.11
N ALA A 234 13.00 -16.01 7.69
CA ALA A 234 13.74 -16.88 8.60
C ALA A 234 14.69 -16.10 9.52
N ILE A 235 14.59 -16.34 10.82
CA ILE A 235 15.60 -15.99 11.81
C ILE A 235 16.11 -17.28 12.43
N GLN A 236 17.27 -17.73 11.98
CA GLN A 236 17.92 -18.90 12.55
C GLN A 236 18.58 -18.55 13.88
N ARG A 237 18.32 -19.37 14.89
CA ARG A 237 18.88 -19.25 16.24
C ARG A 237 20.17 -20.08 16.37
N PRO A 238 21.01 -19.80 17.37
CA PRO A 238 22.24 -20.57 17.60
C PRO A 238 22.02 -22.08 17.83
N ASP A 239 20.85 -22.48 18.31
CA ASP A 239 20.46 -23.88 18.53
C ASP A 239 19.98 -24.60 17.26
N GLY A 240 19.99 -23.92 16.11
CA GLY A 240 19.52 -24.44 14.82
C GLY A 240 18.01 -24.28 14.60
N SER A 241 17.23 -23.90 15.61
CA SER A 241 15.80 -23.61 15.47
C SER A 241 15.56 -22.33 14.66
N VAL A 242 14.39 -22.22 14.05
CA VAL A 242 14.00 -21.06 13.25
C VAL A 242 12.76 -20.42 13.83
N VAL A 243 12.77 -19.10 13.93
CA VAL A 243 11.55 -18.31 14.15
C VAL A 243 11.35 -17.33 13.03
N THR A 244 10.10 -16.99 12.73
CA THR A 244 9.79 -16.02 11.69
C THR A 244 9.81 -14.60 12.23
N LYS A 245 10.08 -13.62 11.36
CA LYS A 245 9.90 -12.19 11.66
C LYS A 245 8.43 -11.92 11.99
N MET A 246 7.52 -12.44 11.16
CA MET A 246 6.09 -12.35 11.42
C MET A 246 5.68 -13.26 12.57
N LYS A 247 5.23 -12.67 13.69
CA LYS A 247 4.76 -13.44 14.86
C LYS A 247 3.30 -13.84 14.73
N LYS A 248 2.97 -15.04 15.22
CA LYS A 248 1.61 -15.60 15.20
C LYS A 248 0.58 -14.64 15.80
N VAL A 249 0.91 -14.05 16.95
CA VAL A 249 0.01 -13.10 17.63
C VAL A 249 -0.29 -11.88 16.77
N HIS A 250 0.74 -11.26 16.18
CA HIS A 250 0.59 -10.07 15.34
C HIS A 250 -0.09 -10.40 14.01
N ASN A 251 0.13 -11.61 13.48
CA ASN A 251 -0.54 -12.08 12.27
C ASN A 251 -2.04 -12.25 12.53
N PHE A 252 -2.38 -12.86 13.67
CA PHE A 252 -3.77 -12.99 14.09
C PHE A 252 -4.43 -11.63 14.38
N MET A 253 -3.70 -10.67 14.97
CA MET A 253 -4.25 -9.33 15.22
C MET A 253 -4.71 -8.63 13.94
N CYS A 254 -4.06 -8.86 12.79
CA CYS A 254 -4.53 -8.33 11.50
C CYS A 254 -5.98 -8.73 11.15
N TYR A 255 -6.46 -9.85 11.69
CA TYR A 255 -7.83 -10.32 11.48
C TYR A 255 -8.78 -9.88 12.59
N ALA A 256 -8.25 -9.61 13.78
CA ALA A 256 -9.01 -9.38 15.00
C ALA A 256 -9.24 -7.89 15.34
N THR A 257 -8.44 -6.95 14.84
CA THR A 257 -8.51 -5.54 15.32
C THR A 257 -9.29 -4.61 14.40
N ASP A 258 -9.81 -5.11 13.28
CA ASP A 258 -10.41 -4.30 12.22
C ASP A 258 -11.93 -4.03 12.39
N ASN A 259 -12.48 -4.22 13.60
CA ASN A 259 -13.94 -4.20 13.81
C ASN A 259 -14.63 -2.85 13.53
N THR A 260 -13.89 -1.73 13.57
CA THR A 260 -14.47 -0.41 13.24
C THR A 260 -14.00 0.16 11.91
N SER A 261 -12.97 -0.42 11.29
CA SER A 261 -12.36 0.19 10.11
C SER A 261 -13.22 0.04 8.86
N ALA A 262 -13.97 -1.06 8.73
CA ALA A 262 -14.94 -1.25 7.65
C ALA A 262 -15.94 -0.09 7.54
N LYS A 263 -16.60 0.30 8.64
CA LYS A 263 -17.59 1.38 8.65
C LYS A 263 -16.97 2.72 8.26
N ARG A 264 -15.84 3.05 8.88
CA ARG A 264 -15.12 4.30 8.61
C ARG A 264 -14.72 4.37 7.14
N MET A 265 -14.16 3.28 6.61
CA MET A 265 -13.72 3.20 5.22
C MET A 265 -14.88 3.41 4.24
N VAL A 266 -16.01 2.72 4.46
CA VAL A 266 -17.22 2.87 3.65
C VAL A 266 -17.71 4.32 3.60
N GLN A 267 -17.58 5.07 4.70
CA GLN A 267 -17.94 6.49 4.76
C GLN A 267 -16.92 7.40 4.07
N LEU A 268 -15.66 7.00 3.99
CA LEU A 268 -14.58 7.75 3.35
C LEU A 268 -14.52 7.56 1.83
N MET A 269 -14.93 6.39 1.31
CA MET A 269 -14.88 6.07 -0.12
C MET A 269 -15.44 7.15 -1.07
N PRO A 270 -16.59 7.82 -0.78
CA PRO A 270 -17.12 8.88 -1.63
C PRO A 270 -16.19 10.09 -1.80
N PHE A 271 -15.24 10.28 -0.88
CA PHE A 271 -14.28 11.39 -0.90
C PHE A 271 -12.96 11.03 -1.62
N ILE A 272 -12.80 9.79 -2.09
CA ILE A 272 -11.63 9.38 -2.89
C ILE A 272 -11.80 9.93 -4.32
N GLY A 273 -11.22 11.09 -4.57
CA GLY A 273 -11.36 11.82 -5.84
C GLY A 273 -10.45 11.33 -6.97
N ILE A 274 -9.38 10.60 -6.67
CA ILE A 274 -8.43 10.11 -7.68
C ILE A 274 -8.95 8.85 -8.38
N PRO A 275 -8.47 8.52 -9.59
CA PRO A 275 -8.75 7.23 -10.21
C PRO A 275 -8.28 6.04 -9.36
N VAL A 276 -9.16 5.06 -9.19
CA VAL A 276 -8.88 3.80 -8.50
C VAL A 276 -9.11 2.64 -9.46
N VAL A 277 -8.14 1.73 -9.55
CA VAL A 277 -8.30 0.46 -10.25
C VAL A 277 -8.41 -0.65 -9.21
N SER A 278 -9.53 -1.38 -9.20
CA SER A 278 -9.75 -2.52 -8.32
C SER A 278 -9.59 -3.82 -9.09
N LEU A 279 -8.49 -4.53 -8.86
CA LEU A 279 -8.23 -5.85 -9.42
C LEU A 279 -8.83 -6.92 -8.50
N VAL A 280 -9.79 -7.69 -9.00
CA VAL A 280 -10.51 -8.73 -8.26
C VAL A 280 -10.28 -10.08 -8.92
N GLY A 281 -9.90 -11.10 -8.15
CA GLY A 281 -9.73 -12.45 -8.66
C GLY A 281 -11.08 -13.09 -8.99
N ALA A 282 -11.28 -13.57 -10.21
CA ALA A 282 -12.55 -14.19 -10.64
C ALA A 282 -12.96 -15.41 -9.78
N SER A 283 -11.97 -16.11 -9.23
CA SER A 283 -12.15 -17.28 -8.38
C SER A 283 -12.12 -16.96 -6.88
N SER A 284 -11.77 -15.73 -6.50
CA SER A 284 -11.64 -15.35 -5.09
C SER A 284 -12.97 -15.46 -4.35
N ARG A 285 -12.92 -16.02 -3.15
CA ARG A 285 -14.03 -16.09 -2.19
C ARG A 285 -13.63 -15.59 -0.81
N TRP A 286 -12.52 -14.86 -0.72
CA TRP A 286 -11.96 -14.42 0.56
C TRP A 286 -12.84 -13.39 1.27
N THR A 287 -13.40 -12.45 0.50
CA THR A 287 -14.37 -11.46 0.97
C THR A 287 -15.77 -11.77 0.42
N PRO A 288 -16.85 -11.43 1.13
CA PRO A 288 -18.20 -11.50 0.58
C PRO A 288 -18.36 -10.57 -0.63
N PRO A 289 -19.29 -10.86 -1.58
CA PRO A 289 -19.48 -10.04 -2.79
C PRO A 289 -19.72 -8.55 -2.52
N VAL A 290 -20.38 -8.24 -1.39
CA VAL A 290 -20.65 -6.87 -0.95
C VAL A 290 -19.38 -6.03 -0.77
N ASN A 291 -18.24 -6.64 -0.46
CA ASN A 291 -16.95 -5.95 -0.37
C ASN A 291 -16.62 -5.23 -1.68
N ASN A 292 -16.64 -5.98 -2.79
CA ASN A 292 -16.28 -5.47 -4.11
C ASN A 292 -17.36 -4.52 -4.65
N GLU A 293 -18.63 -4.80 -4.36
CA GLU A 293 -19.73 -3.90 -4.68
C GLU A 293 -19.54 -2.52 -4.06
N TYR A 294 -19.16 -2.45 -2.77
CA TYR A 294 -18.94 -1.17 -2.10
C TYR A 294 -17.75 -0.41 -2.70
N VAL A 295 -16.62 -1.08 -2.94
CA VAL A 295 -15.46 -0.47 -3.60
C VAL A 295 -15.86 0.10 -4.97
N ARG A 296 -16.55 -0.69 -5.80
CA ARG A 296 -16.95 -0.32 -7.16
C ARG A 296 -17.98 0.81 -7.20
N THR A 297 -18.91 0.87 -6.25
CA THR A 297 -20.06 1.78 -6.31
C THR A 297 -19.90 3.05 -5.47
N ARG A 298 -19.07 3.03 -4.42
CA ARG A 298 -18.90 4.19 -3.53
C ARG A 298 -17.72 5.08 -3.88
N ILE A 299 -16.74 4.58 -4.61
CA ILE A 299 -15.61 5.39 -5.07
C ILE A 299 -15.98 5.98 -6.44
N PRO A 300 -16.06 7.32 -6.60
CA PRO A 300 -16.55 7.95 -7.82
C PRO A 300 -15.81 7.54 -9.09
N ASN A 301 -14.48 7.38 -9.02
CA ASN A 301 -13.61 7.09 -10.16
C ASN A 301 -13.01 5.68 -10.10
N CYS A 302 -13.79 4.69 -9.65
CA CYS A 302 -13.33 3.30 -9.56
C CYS A 302 -13.59 2.50 -10.84
N LYS A 303 -12.55 1.83 -11.33
CA LYS A 303 -12.61 0.82 -12.39
C LYS A 303 -12.32 -0.55 -11.79
N GLU A 304 -13.35 -1.38 -11.68
CA GLU A 304 -13.18 -2.80 -11.33
C GLU A 304 -12.71 -3.61 -12.55
N VAL A 305 -11.77 -4.52 -12.33
CA VAL A 305 -11.24 -5.45 -13.32
C VAL A 305 -11.22 -6.84 -12.72
N SER A 306 -12.01 -7.75 -13.31
CA SER A 306 -11.98 -9.17 -12.96
C SER A 306 -10.79 -9.86 -13.63
N VAL A 307 -9.89 -10.43 -12.84
CA VAL A 307 -8.69 -11.14 -13.30
C VAL A 307 -9.02 -12.63 -13.44
N ALA A 308 -9.02 -13.11 -14.68
CA ALA A 308 -9.26 -14.51 -14.99
C ALA A 308 -8.27 -15.42 -14.25
N ASN A 309 -8.80 -16.51 -13.66
CA ASN A 309 -8.06 -17.46 -12.82
C ASN A 309 -7.44 -16.89 -11.54
N GLY A 310 -7.60 -15.59 -11.25
CA GLY A 310 -7.12 -14.99 -10.02
C GLY A 310 -7.89 -15.47 -8.80
N ASP A 311 -7.16 -15.83 -7.74
CA ASP A 311 -7.67 -16.03 -6.38
C ASP A 311 -7.16 -14.89 -5.47
N HIS A 312 -7.43 -14.95 -4.17
CA HIS A 312 -7.09 -13.89 -3.22
C HIS A 312 -5.60 -13.50 -3.23
N LEU A 313 -4.71 -14.48 -3.46
CA LEU A 313 -3.26 -14.28 -3.48
C LEU A 313 -2.70 -14.09 -4.89
N MET A 314 -3.52 -13.65 -5.86
CA MET A 314 -3.09 -13.52 -7.26
C MET A 314 -1.88 -12.59 -7.47
N ASN A 315 -1.63 -11.64 -6.56
CA ASN A 315 -0.38 -10.87 -6.56
C ASN A 315 0.85 -11.77 -6.45
N LEU A 316 0.77 -12.91 -5.77
CA LEU A 316 1.90 -13.81 -5.56
C LEU A 316 1.81 -15.08 -6.42
N GLU A 317 0.60 -15.52 -6.76
CA GLU A 317 0.36 -16.72 -7.58
C GLU A 317 0.48 -16.45 -9.08
N MET A 318 0.14 -15.23 -9.52
CA MET A 318 0.17 -14.80 -10.92
C MET A 318 0.92 -13.47 -11.09
N PRO A 319 2.16 -13.33 -10.57
CA PRO A 319 2.82 -12.04 -10.44
C PRO A 319 3.10 -11.35 -11.79
N ASP A 320 3.40 -12.11 -12.85
CA ASP A 320 3.59 -11.53 -14.19
C ASP A 320 2.30 -10.88 -14.72
N THR A 321 1.17 -11.57 -14.59
CA THR A 321 -0.15 -11.04 -14.93
C THR A 321 -0.44 -9.75 -14.15
N ILE A 322 -0.09 -9.71 -12.86
CA ILE A 322 -0.32 -8.54 -12.02
C ILE A 322 0.60 -7.38 -12.39
N VAL A 323 1.87 -7.64 -12.73
CA VAL A 323 2.78 -6.65 -13.31
C VAL A 323 2.20 -6.06 -14.60
N ASP A 324 1.64 -6.89 -15.47
CA ASP A 324 1.01 -6.43 -16.72
C ASP A 324 -0.19 -5.52 -16.46
N TYR A 325 -1.06 -5.87 -15.51
CA TYR A 325 -2.19 -5.01 -15.13
C TYR A 325 -1.71 -3.68 -14.54
N ILE A 326 -0.76 -3.69 -13.61
CA ILE A 326 -0.19 -2.48 -13.01
C ILE A 326 0.38 -1.58 -14.11
N SER A 327 1.24 -2.14 -14.96
CA SER A 327 1.87 -1.42 -16.07
C SER A 327 0.86 -0.83 -17.05
N LYS A 328 -0.14 -1.61 -17.45
CA LYS A 328 -1.20 -1.18 -18.36
C LYS A 328 -1.95 0.02 -17.80
N HIS A 329 -2.35 -0.01 -16.53
CA HIS A 329 -3.13 1.04 -15.92
C HIS A 329 -2.32 2.32 -15.67
N ILE A 330 -1.04 2.19 -15.28
CA ILE A 330 -0.12 3.34 -15.22
C ILE A 330 0.06 3.96 -16.61
N SER A 331 0.29 3.14 -17.64
CA SER A 331 0.50 3.62 -19.02
C SER A 331 -0.71 4.38 -19.56
N GLN A 332 -1.93 3.88 -19.27
CA GLN A 332 -3.18 4.53 -19.62
C GLN A 332 -3.34 5.88 -18.90
N TYR A 333 -3.05 5.92 -17.60
CA TYR A 333 -3.14 7.14 -16.80
C TYR A 333 -2.13 8.20 -17.27
N VAL A 334 -0.86 7.80 -17.47
CA VAL A 334 0.20 8.72 -17.90
C VAL A 334 -0.03 9.27 -19.31
N ALA A 335 -0.65 8.49 -20.20
CA ALA A 335 -0.98 8.94 -21.55
C ALA A 335 -2.10 9.99 -21.54
N ASN A 336 -3.06 9.87 -20.63
CA ASN A 336 -4.23 10.75 -20.54
C ASN A 336 -4.48 11.17 -19.09
N PRO A 337 -3.58 11.95 -18.47
CA PRO A 337 -3.79 12.45 -17.13
C PRO A 337 -5.01 13.37 -17.13
N PRO A 338 -5.83 13.39 -16.05
CA PRO A 338 -6.89 14.38 -15.91
C PRO A 338 -6.32 15.79 -16.17
N GLN A 339 -7.00 16.58 -17.00
CA GLN A 339 -6.57 17.96 -17.26
C GLN A 339 -6.51 18.72 -15.93
N ARG A 340 -5.35 19.30 -15.62
CA ARG A 340 -5.26 20.32 -14.58
C ARG A 340 -6.08 21.52 -15.04
N SER A 341 -6.82 22.13 -14.13
CA SER A 341 -7.65 23.30 -14.46
C SER A 341 -6.80 24.36 -15.16
N GLU A 342 -7.33 24.99 -16.22
CA GLU A 342 -6.71 26.18 -16.81
C GLU A 342 -6.45 27.22 -15.71
N GLY A 343 -5.20 27.66 -15.55
CA GLY A 343 -4.79 28.63 -14.54
C GLY A 343 -4.13 28.05 -13.28
N ASP A 344 -3.34 26.97 -13.40
CA ASP A 344 -2.35 26.63 -12.37
C ASP A 344 -1.46 27.86 -12.13
N TYR A 345 -1.73 28.60 -11.06
CA TYR A 345 -1.03 29.81 -10.66
C TYR A 345 0.34 29.47 -10.04
N MET A 346 1.19 28.82 -10.84
CA MET A 346 2.51 28.38 -10.42
C MET A 346 3.59 29.22 -11.09
N LEU A 347 4.44 29.82 -10.26
CA LEU A 347 5.73 30.33 -10.72
C LEU A 347 6.64 29.15 -11.04
N ASP A 348 7.20 29.14 -12.24
CA ASP A 348 8.08 28.09 -12.75
C ASP A 348 9.56 28.27 -12.35
N HIS A 349 9.87 29.32 -11.59
CA HIS A 349 11.21 29.65 -11.13
C HIS A 349 11.19 30.27 -9.72
N ASN A 350 12.37 30.34 -9.10
CA ASN A 350 12.56 31.03 -7.82
C ASN A 350 12.67 32.55 -8.04
N GLY A 351 11.53 33.22 -8.23
CA GLY A 351 11.47 34.68 -8.39
C GLY A 351 11.81 35.44 -7.10
N SER A 352 12.24 36.68 -7.25
CA SER A 352 12.39 37.66 -6.18
C SER A 352 11.06 37.95 -5.48
N LEU A 353 11.09 38.60 -4.31
CA LEU A 353 9.88 38.99 -3.60
C LEU A 353 8.96 39.89 -4.47
N ALA A 354 9.55 40.80 -5.25
CA ALA A 354 8.80 41.68 -6.13
C ALA A 354 8.09 40.90 -7.26
N GLU A 355 8.81 39.97 -7.92
CA GLU A 355 8.24 39.12 -8.97
C GLU A 355 7.13 38.20 -8.44
N ARG A 356 7.33 37.63 -7.24
CA ARG A 356 6.33 36.80 -6.56
C ARG A 356 5.06 37.58 -6.25
N ASN A 357 5.21 38.80 -5.74
CA ASN A 357 4.07 39.67 -5.43
C ASN A 357 3.31 40.06 -6.71
N GLN A 358 4.02 40.44 -7.76
CA GLN A 358 3.41 40.78 -9.05
C GLN A 358 2.68 39.58 -9.67
N PHE A 359 3.26 38.39 -9.60
CA PHE A 359 2.64 37.16 -10.08
C PHE A 359 1.36 36.83 -9.29
N LEU A 360 1.39 36.98 -7.96
CA LEU A 360 0.22 36.78 -7.11
C LEU A 360 -0.91 37.75 -7.49
N ASP A 361 -0.60 39.04 -7.67
CA ASP A 361 -1.60 40.04 -8.05
C ASP A 361 -2.26 39.72 -9.38
N ASN A 362 -1.48 39.29 -10.37
CA ASN A 362 -1.99 38.89 -11.69
C ASN A 362 -2.85 37.63 -11.60
N SER A 363 -2.38 36.63 -10.84
CA SER A 363 -3.09 35.38 -10.58
C SER A 363 -4.42 35.63 -9.88
N TYR A 364 -4.44 36.51 -8.87
CA TYR A 364 -5.63 36.89 -8.14
C TYR A 364 -6.66 37.59 -9.03
N LYS A 365 -6.23 38.52 -9.90
CA LYS A 365 -7.12 39.16 -10.88
C LYS A 365 -7.76 38.14 -11.83
N HIS A 366 -6.98 37.18 -12.33
CA HIS A 366 -7.53 36.12 -13.18
C HIS A 366 -8.50 35.22 -12.40
N PHE A 367 -8.19 34.90 -11.14
CA PHE A 367 -9.07 34.14 -10.27
C PHE A 367 -10.40 34.85 -10.00
N LEU A 368 -10.38 36.16 -9.74
CA LEU A 368 -11.60 36.95 -9.52
C LEU A 368 -12.57 36.88 -10.71
N ASN A 369 -12.06 36.81 -11.96
CA ASN A 369 -12.90 36.66 -13.14
C ASN A 369 -13.64 35.31 -13.19
N LYS A 370 -13.17 34.30 -12.46
CA LYS A 370 -13.81 32.98 -12.33
C LYS A 370 -14.84 32.93 -11.20
N ILE A 371 -14.82 33.89 -10.26
CA ILE A 371 -15.79 33.95 -9.18
C ILE A 371 -17.08 34.61 -9.70
N ARG A 372 -18.17 33.83 -9.77
CA ARG A 372 -19.51 34.39 -9.94
C ARG A 372 -20.02 34.87 -8.58
N LEU A 373 -19.97 36.17 -8.37
CA LEU A 373 -20.64 36.79 -7.22
C LEU A 373 -22.16 36.77 -7.46
N PRO A 374 -22.99 36.43 -6.45
CA PRO A 374 -24.43 36.51 -6.59
C PRO A 374 -24.80 37.95 -6.96
N GLN A 375 -25.51 38.12 -8.08
CA GLN A 375 -26.10 39.42 -8.41
C GLN A 375 -27.08 39.74 -7.28
N LYS A 376 -26.95 40.94 -6.69
CA LYS A 376 -27.92 41.45 -5.70
C LYS A 376 -29.31 41.30 -6.31
N SER A 377 -30.10 40.36 -5.81
CA SER A 377 -31.54 40.37 -6.04
C SER A 377 -32.03 41.71 -5.52
N LYS A 378 -32.63 42.53 -6.40
CA LYS A 378 -33.36 43.71 -5.96
C LYS A 378 -34.41 43.22 -4.97
N LEU A 379 -34.19 43.51 -3.68
CA LEU A 379 -35.16 43.37 -2.61
C LEU A 379 -36.40 44.23 -2.90
#